data_AF-A0A2E9IKI9-F1
#
_entry.id   AF-A0A2E9IKI9-F1
#
_cell.length_a   1.000
_cell.length_b   1.000
_cell.length_c   1.000
_cell.angle_alpha   90.00
_cell.angle_beta   90.00
_cell.angle_gamma   90.00
#
_symmetry.space_group_name_H-M   'P 1'
#
loop_
_entity.id
_entity.type
_entity.pdbx_description
1 polymer ?
#
loop_
_entity_poly.entity_id
_entity_poly.type
_entity_poly.pdbx_seq_one_letter_code
_entity_poly.pdbx_strand_id
1 'polypeptide(L)'
;MKEVPEPTDFVLESLRDNLRPIKKAHLYYPSPTNLVFYELADLYCDRFEVSNAGLAQILEISPQSCSQWKTGSGGRSPTWAKLIWLCNAVNCQIIVDGDGMRVARRRKRRS
;
A
#
# COMPACT_ATOMS: atom_id res chain seq x y z
N MET A 1 -43.12 -4.89 6.93
CA MET A 1 -42.15 -4.16 6.09
C MET A 1 -40.94 -3.90 6.97
N LYS A 2 -39.77 -4.49 6.65
CA LYS A 2 -38.54 -4.24 7.42
C LYS A 2 -37.86 -3.02 6.81
N GLU A 3 -37.76 -1.95 7.57
CA GLU A 3 -37.01 -0.75 7.20
C GLU A 3 -35.54 -1.11 6.97
N VAL A 4 -35.02 -0.74 5.81
CA VAL A 4 -33.59 -0.84 5.50
C VAL A 4 -32.92 0.31 6.23
N PRO A 5 -31.98 0.06 7.17
CA PRO A 5 -31.32 1.15 7.86
C PRO A 5 -30.46 1.94 6.87
N GLU A 6 -30.69 3.25 6.82
CA GLU A 6 -29.84 4.20 6.10
C GLU A 6 -28.37 4.02 6.53
N PRO A 7 -27.42 4.03 5.59
CA PRO A 7 -26.01 3.86 5.93
C PRO A 7 -25.55 5.07 6.75
N THR A 8 -25.41 4.86 8.06
CA THR A 8 -24.82 5.81 9.00
C THR A 8 -23.46 6.29 8.48
N ASP A 9 -23.18 7.58 8.67
CA ASP A 9 -22.01 8.32 8.16
C ASP A 9 -20.67 7.56 8.26
N PHE A 10 -20.52 6.66 9.23
CA PHE A 10 -19.38 5.76 9.38
C PHE A 10 -19.06 4.90 8.14
N VAL A 11 -20.09 4.44 7.40
CA VAL A 11 -19.89 3.63 6.18
C VAL A 11 -19.42 4.50 5.02
N LEU A 12 -19.90 5.74 4.93
CA LEU A 12 -19.44 6.70 3.92
C LEU A 12 -18.05 7.25 4.26
N GLU A 13 -17.69 7.32 5.53
CA GLU A 13 -16.37 7.71 6.02
C GLU A 13 -15.32 6.63 5.72
N SER A 14 -15.67 5.35 5.93
CA SER A 14 -14.82 4.21 5.57
C SER A 14 -14.65 4.05 4.04
N LEU A 15 -15.66 4.44 3.25
CA LEU A 15 -15.56 4.46 1.78
C LEU A 15 -14.77 5.67 1.25
N ARG A 16 -14.78 6.82 1.94
CA ARG A 16 -13.88 7.95 1.65
C ARG A 16 -12.43 7.64 2.01
N ASP A 17 -12.20 6.83 3.05
CA ASP A 17 -10.87 6.38 3.46
C ASP A 17 -10.18 5.42 2.47
N ASN A 18 -10.93 4.81 1.55
CA ASN A 18 -10.37 4.02 0.45
C ASN A 18 -9.84 4.88 -0.72
N LEU A 19 -9.93 6.20 -0.59
CA LEU A 19 -9.24 7.18 -1.44
C LEU A 19 -8.60 8.24 -0.55
N ARG A 20 -7.80 7.85 0.45
CA ARG A 20 -6.97 8.85 1.15
C ARG A 20 -6.08 9.55 0.13
N PRO A 21 -6.22 10.87 -0.08
CA PRO A 21 -5.22 11.63 -0.78
C PRO A 21 -3.99 11.62 0.13
N ILE A 22 -2.83 11.26 -0.43
CA ILE A 22 -1.51 11.24 0.23
C ILE A 22 -1.05 12.69 0.51
N LYS A 23 -1.96 13.62 0.79
CA LYS A 23 -1.65 15.02 1.06
C LYS A 23 -1.03 15.24 2.45
N LYS A 24 -1.09 14.27 3.36
CA LYS A 24 -0.49 14.37 4.71
C LYS A 24 0.72 13.46 4.96
N ALA A 25 0.97 12.46 4.13
CA ALA A 25 2.08 11.54 4.37
C ALA A 25 3.44 12.07 3.91
N HIS A 26 3.45 13.17 3.15
CA HIS A 26 4.66 13.88 2.74
C HIS A 26 5.47 14.44 3.93
N LEU A 27 4.86 14.52 5.12
CA LEU A 27 5.47 15.02 6.36
C LEU A 27 6.15 13.93 7.21
N TYR A 28 5.96 12.64 6.91
CA TYR A 28 6.49 11.54 7.74
C TYR A 28 7.33 10.52 6.97
N TYR A 29 7.19 10.43 5.64
CA TYR A 29 7.97 9.52 4.82
C TYR A 29 9.05 10.26 4.01
N PRO A 30 10.32 9.87 4.13
CA PRO A 30 11.42 10.53 3.42
C PRO A 30 11.42 10.29 1.92
N SER A 31 10.64 9.33 1.41
CA SER A 31 10.47 9.09 -0.03
C SER A 31 9.06 8.55 -0.36
N PRO A 32 8.46 8.99 -1.48
CA PRO A 32 7.20 8.44 -1.99
C PRO A 32 7.23 6.93 -2.22
N THR A 33 8.38 6.35 -2.56
CA THR A 33 8.49 4.90 -2.80
C THR A 33 8.40 4.07 -1.52
N ASN A 34 8.84 4.62 -0.39
CA ASN A 34 8.72 3.99 0.91
C ASN A 34 7.25 3.93 1.37
N LEU A 35 6.48 4.98 1.09
CA LEU A 35 5.04 4.99 1.36
C LEU A 35 4.29 3.96 0.52
N VAL A 36 4.57 3.92 -0.78
CA VAL A 36 3.99 2.92 -1.68
C VAL A 36 4.36 1.49 -1.23
N PHE A 37 5.61 1.29 -0.80
CA PHE A 37 6.03 -0.01 -0.26
C PHE A 37 5.29 -0.36 1.02
N TYR A 38 5.11 0.58 1.94
CA TYR A 38 4.35 0.37 3.17
C TYR A 38 2.94 -0.15 2.85
N GLU A 39 2.20 0.53 1.97
CA GLU A 39 0.85 0.13 1.57
C GLU A 39 0.82 -1.25 0.90
N LEU A 40 1.73 -1.50 -0.05
CA LEU A 40 1.82 -2.78 -0.75
C LEU A 40 2.23 -3.94 0.18
N ALA A 41 3.12 -3.68 1.13
CA ALA A 41 3.58 -4.66 2.11
C ALA A 41 2.46 -5.03 3.07
N ASP A 42 1.68 -4.06 3.56
CA ASP A 42 0.49 -4.32 4.39
C ASP A 42 -0.52 -5.17 3.64
N LEU A 43 -0.88 -4.76 2.42
CA LEU A 43 -1.81 -5.52 1.57
C LEU A 43 -1.32 -6.95 1.30
N TYR A 44 -0.01 -7.16 1.16
CA TYR A 44 0.55 -8.48 0.95
C TYR A 44 0.48 -9.32 2.22
N CYS A 45 0.95 -8.78 3.35
CA CYS A 45 0.93 -9.45 4.64
C CYS A 45 -0.48 -9.86 5.04
N ASP A 46 -1.46 -8.96 4.87
CA ASP A 46 -2.87 -9.24 5.17
C ASP A 46 -3.45 -10.30 4.24
N ARG A 47 -3.14 -10.25 2.94
CA ARG A 47 -3.69 -11.18 1.94
C ARG A 47 -3.14 -12.59 2.05
N PHE A 48 -1.86 -12.72 2.38
CA PHE A 48 -1.16 -14.00 2.42
C PHE A 48 -0.87 -14.49 3.85
N GLU A 49 -1.37 -13.76 4.86
CA GLU A 49 -1.19 -14.05 6.29
C GLU A 49 0.29 -14.26 6.67
N VAL A 50 1.19 -13.47 6.06
CA VAL A 50 2.64 -13.55 6.31
C VAL A 50 3.10 -12.43 7.24
N SER A 51 4.12 -12.72 8.05
CA SER A 51 4.79 -11.69 8.85
C SER A 51 5.71 -10.82 7.99
N ASN A 52 6.09 -9.64 8.50
CA ASN A 52 7.09 -8.79 7.83
C ASN A 52 8.45 -9.49 7.64
N ALA A 53 8.80 -10.44 8.53
CA ALA A 53 10.00 -11.26 8.38
C ALA A 53 9.86 -12.27 7.22
N GLY A 54 8.68 -12.88 7.08
CA GLY A 54 8.36 -13.74 5.93
C GLY A 54 8.38 -12.95 4.62
N LEU A 55 7.80 -11.74 4.61
CA LEU A 55 7.88 -10.84 3.47
C LEU A 55 9.33 -10.50 3.10
N ALA A 56 10.20 -10.24 4.09
CA ALA A 56 11.61 -9.97 3.85
C ALA A 56 12.33 -11.15 3.17
N GLN A 57 12.02 -12.39 3.58
CA GLN A 57 12.54 -13.60 2.95
C GLN A 57 12.07 -13.73 1.49
N ILE A 58 10.78 -13.51 1.24
CA ILE A 58 10.20 -13.56 -0.12
C ILE A 58 10.81 -12.48 -1.03
N LEU A 59 11.07 -11.31 -0.48
CA LEU A 59 11.72 -10.22 -1.20
C LEU A 59 13.24 -10.37 -1.25
N GLU A 60 13.84 -11.42 -0.67
CA GLU A 60 15.28 -11.68 -0.63
C GLU A 60 16.09 -10.48 -0.08
N ILE A 61 15.57 -9.86 0.98
CA ILE A 61 16.21 -8.73 1.67
C ILE A 61 16.37 -9.02 3.15
N SER A 62 17.25 -8.28 3.82
CA SER A 62 17.35 -8.39 5.28
C SER A 62 16.06 -7.87 5.95
N PRO A 63 15.61 -8.47 7.08
CA PRO A 63 14.46 -7.99 7.83
C PRO A 63 14.59 -6.51 8.26
N GLN A 64 15.82 -6.09 8.57
CA GLN A 64 16.14 -4.69 8.87
C GLN A 64 15.86 -3.79 7.66
N SER A 65 16.24 -4.20 6.45
CA SER A 65 15.96 -3.42 5.23
C SER A 65 14.47 -3.34 4.97
N CYS A 66 13.71 -4.43 5.17
CA CYS A 66 12.26 -4.43 5.05
C CYS A 66 11.60 -3.44 6.02
N SER A 67 12.04 -3.44 7.29
CA SER A 67 11.55 -2.50 8.32
C SER A 67 11.93 -1.04 7.98
N GLN A 68 13.16 -0.80 7.55
CA GLN A 68 13.63 0.50 7.08
C GLN A 68 12.81 1.00 5.88
N TRP A 69 12.46 0.11 4.96
CA TRP A 69 11.61 0.47 3.82
C TRP A 69 10.18 0.83 4.26
N LYS A 70 9.56 0.06 5.18
CA LYS A 70 8.22 0.37 5.73
C LYS A 70 8.17 1.66 6.56
N THR A 71 9.26 2.03 7.22
CA THR A 71 9.34 3.22 8.08
C THR A 71 9.95 4.44 7.37
N GLY A 72 10.58 4.22 6.22
CA GLY A 72 11.41 5.23 5.56
C GLY A 72 12.75 5.50 6.24
N SER A 73 13.07 4.82 7.35
CA SER A 73 14.30 5.11 8.11
C SER A 73 15.56 4.66 7.36
N GLY A 74 16.69 5.33 7.64
CA GLY A 74 18.01 4.95 7.11
C GLY A 74 18.31 5.40 5.67
N GLY A 75 17.48 6.26 5.07
CA GLY A 75 17.74 6.84 3.74
C GLY A 75 17.74 5.83 2.60
N ARG A 76 17.28 4.61 2.84
CA ARG A 76 17.19 3.54 1.85
C ARG A 76 15.77 3.41 1.34
N SER A 77 15.64 3.29 0.03
CA SER A 77 14.36 3.12 -0.64
C SER A 77 14.24 1.74 -1.27
N PRO A 78 13.01 1.20 -1.34
CA PRO A 78 12.70 -0.03 -2.08
C PRO A 78 13.01 0.14 -3.56
N THR A 79 13.49 -0.94 -4.19
CA THR A 79 13.74 -0.92 -5.64
C THR A 79 12.42 -1.04 -6.42
N TRP A 80 12.37 -0.42 -7.60
CA TRP A 80 11.21 -0.53 -8.49
C TRP A 80 10.83 -1.98 -8.83
N ALA A 81 11.83 -2.86 -8.99
CA ALA A 81 11.60 -4.28 -9.24
C ALA A 81 10.76 -4.94 -8.13
N LYS A 82 11.08 -4.67 -6.85
CA LYS A 82 10.35 -5.23 -5.70
C LYS A 82 8.96 -4.60 -5.56
N LEU A 83 8.82 -3.30 -5.86
CA LEU A 83 7.51 -2.61 -5.90
C LEU A 83 6.57 -3.19 -6.98
N ILE A 84 7.08 -3.39 -8.20
CA ILE A 84 6.33 -3.95 -9.31
C ILE A 84 5.92 -5.40 -9.01
N TRP A 85 6.83 -6.18 -8.42
CA TRP A 85 6.54 -7.53 -7.99
C TRP A 85 5.38 -7.58 -6.98
N LEU A 86 5.44 -6.73 -5.95
CA LEU A 86 4.37 -6.63 -4.96
C LEU A 86 3.04 -6.22 -5.61
N CYS A 87 3.05 -5.22 -6.50
CA CYS A 87 1.86 -4.82 -7.24
C CYS A 87 1.21 -5.98 -7.98
N ASN A 88 2.00 -6.83 -8.64
CA ASN A 88 1.48 -8.01 -9.31
C ASN A 88 0.87 -9.01 -8.31
N ALA A 89 1.55 -9.26 -7.19
CA ALA A 89 1.08 -10.19 -6.16
C ALA A 89 -0.26 -9.75 -5.52
N VAL A 90 -0.43 -8.45 -5.26
CA VAL A 90 -1.66 -7.90 -4.65
C VAL A 90 -2.68 -7.38 -5.68
N ASN A 91 -2.46 -7.60 -6.99
CA ASN A 91 -3.30 -7.11 -8.08
C ASN A 91 -3.57 -5.58 -8.03
N CYS A 92 -2.52 -4.81 -7.76
CA CYS A 92 -2.51 -3.36 -7.71
C CYS A 92 -1.57 -2.76 -8.76
N GLN A 93 -1.59 -1.45 -8.88
CA GLN A 93 -0.70 -0.66 -9.75
C GLN A 93 -0.26 0.60 -9.02
N ILE A 94 0.91 1.11 -9.37
CA ILE A 94 1.41 2.39 -8.88
C ILE A 94 1.07 3.43 -9.94
N ILE A 95 0.38 4.49 -9.52
CA ILE A 95 0.13 5.66 -10.35
C ILE A 95 1.13 6.72 -9.94
N VAL A 96 1.89 7.24 -10.91
CA VAL A 96 2.82 8.35 -10.75
C VAL A 96 2.26 9.54 -11.53
N ASP A 97 1.97 10.64 -10.86
CA ASP A 97 1.51 11.88 -11.46
C ASP A 97 2.20 13.09 -10.82
N GLY A 98 1.82 14.31 -11.25
CA GLY A 98 2.40 15.56 -10.74
C GLY A 98 2.17 15.80 -9.24
N ASP A 99 1.22 15.09 -8.63
CA ASP A 99 0.90 15.19 -7.20
C ASP A 99 1.64 14.14 -6.35
N GLY A 100 2.26 13.13 -6.96
CA GLY A 100 3.10 12.13 -6.28
C GLY A 100 2.89 10.70 -6.77
N MET A 101 3.03 9.74 -5.85
CA MET A 101 2.86 8.31 -6.12
C MET A 101 1.76 7.73 -5.24
N ARG A 102 0.85 6.93 -5.82
CA ARG A 102 -0.22 6.23 -5.07
C ARG A 102 -0.43 4.80 -5.54
N VAL A 103 -0.91 3.93 -4.65
CA VAL A 103 -1.37 2.58 -5.00
C VAL A 103 -2.84 2.63 -5.41
N ALA A 104 -3.18 1.95 -6.51
CA ALA A 104 -4.56 1.76 -6.96
C ALA A 104 -4.80 0.30 -7.31
N ARG A 105 -6.00 -0.22 -7.02
CA ARG A 105 -6.38 -1.58 -7.48
C ARG A 105 -6.44 -1.63 -9.00
N ARG A 106 -5.95 -2.72 -9.60
CA ARG A 106 -6.14 -2.94 -11.03
C ARG A 106 -7.61 -3.19 -11.30
N ARG A 107 -8.18 -2.45 -12.24
CA ARG A 107 -9.54 -2.73 -12.74
C ARG A 107 -9.51 -4.09 -13.40
N LYS A 108 -10.46 -4.96 -13.03
CA LYS A 108 -10.67 -6.24 -13.71
C LYS A 108 -10.94 -5.92 -15.18
N ARG A 109 -10.08 -6.37 -16.09
CA ARG A 109 -10.35 -6.27 -17.53
C ARG A 109 -11.71 -6.95 -17.75
N ARG A 110 -12.71 -6.18 -18.19
CA ARG A 110 -13.95 -6.77 -18.71
C ARG A 110 -13.54 -7.48 -20.00
N SER A 111 -13.43 -8.80 -19.92
CA SER A 111 -13.31 -9.69 -21.08
C SER A 111 -14.67 -9.84 -21.73
#